data_AF-A0A7S0G123-F1
#
_entry.id   AF-A0A7S0G123-F1
#
_cell.length_a   1.000
_cell.length_b   1.000
_cell.length_c   1.000
_cell.angle_alpha   90.00
_cell.angle_beta   90.00
_cell.angle_gamma   90.00
#
_symmetry.space_group_name_H-M   'P 1'
#
loop_
_entity.id
_entity.type
_entity.pdbx_description
1 polymer ?
#
loop_
_entity_poly.entity_id
_entity_poly.type
_entity_poly.pdbx_seq_one_letter_code
_entity_poly.pdbx_strand_id
1 'polypeptide(L)'
;MYESQGLRGKSAMRMYELDAEKDLYRRALNNNLFGEGCALVNGEVVQLVWKQGKGFKYDPSNLELTGNWRYEGEGWGITASSDGKIVYMTDGSDEIRRLDPVTLEKSMDNLVVLDFDNTSVDMLNELEYIDGEIWSNVWQKDIVLRIDPDTGRITGKIDFS
;
A
#
# COMPACT_ATOMS: atom_id res chain seq x y z
N MET A 1 15.33 -2.28 -0.86
CA MET A 1 13.93 -2.35 -1.31
C MET A 1 13.17 -3.29 -0.42
N TYR A 2 11.90 -2.96 -0.14
CA TYR A 2 10.94 -3.86 0.51
C TYR A 2 9.87 -4.22 -0.51
N GLU A 3 9.46 -5.47 -0.55
CA GLU A 3 8.38 -5.94 -1.41
C GLU A 3 7.55 -6.98 -0.66
N SER A 4 6.24 -6.85 -0.78
CA SER A 4 5.30 -7.87 -0.39
C SER A 4 4.86 -8.64 -1.63
N GLN A 5 5.00 -9.96 -1.57
CA GLN A 5 4.66 -10.85 -2.66
C GLN A 5 3.31 -11.50 -2.41
N GLY A 6 2.36 -11.24 -3.31
CA GLY A 6 1.06 -11.90 -3.37
C GLY A 6 1.11 -13.16 -4.24
N LEU A 7 1.22 -14.34 -3.62
CA LEU A 7 1.10 -15.61 -4.34
C LEU A 7 0.40 -16.66 -3.45
N ARG A 8 -0.59 -17.36 -4.02
CA ARG A 8 -1.38 -18.36 -3.27
C ARG A 8 -0.48 -19.44 -2.67
N GLY A 9 -0.47 -19.53 -1.33
CA GLY A 9 0.34 -20.49 -0.60
C GLY A 9 1.85 -20.19 -0.56
N LYS A 10 2.30 -19.05 -1.10
CA LYS A 10 3.72 -18.69 -1.23
C LYS A 10 4.00 -17.22 -0.95
N SER A 11 3.02 -16.49 -0.42
CA SER A 11 3.16 -15.07 -0.12
C SER A 11 4.28 -14.82 0.87
N ALA A 12 4.99 -13.72 0.74
CA ALA A 12 6.15 -13.41 1.56
C ALA A 12 6.40 -11.91 1.63
N MET A 13 7.01 -11.47 2.73
CA MET A 13 7.70 -10.19 2.80
C MET A 13 9.18 -10.40 2.43
N ARG A 14 9.76 -9.54 1.61
CA ARG A 14 11.18 -9.62 1.22
C ARG A 14 11.86 -8.26 1.24
N MET A 15 13.15 -8.31 1.56
CA MET A 15 14.07 -7.20 1.50
C MET A 15 15.22 -7.58 0.57
N TYR A 16 15.55 -6.70 -0.37
CA TYR A 16 16.59 -6.94 -1.37
C TYR A 16 17.21 -5.63 -1.86
N GLU A 17 18.38 -5.72 -2.48
CA GLU A 17 18.99 -4.64 -3.25
C GLU A 17 18.56 -4.75 -4.72
N LEU A 18 18.39 -3.62 -5.41
CA LEU A 18 18.10 -3.63 -6.85
C LEU A 18 19.17 -4.45 -7.58
N ASP A 19 18.74 -5.27 -8.55
CA ASP A 19 19.59 -6.17 -9.33
C ASP A 19 20.28 -7.31 -8.54
N ALA A 20 19.96 -7.50 -7.26
CA ALA A 20 20.47 -8.64 -6.50
C ALA A 20 19.88 -9.97 -6.99
N GLU A 21 20.73 -11.00 -7.12
CA GLU A 21 20.29 -12.35 -7.49
C GLU A 21 19.45 -13.03 -6.39
N LYS A 22 19.57 -12.55 -5.14
CA LYS A 22 18.94 -13.15 -3.96
C LYS A 22 18.46 -12.07 -2.99
N ASP A 23 17.39 -12.39 -2.29
CA ASP A 23 16.88 -11.56 -1.20
C ASP A 23 17.92 -11.48 -0.07
N LEU A 24 18.06 -10.29 0.54
CA LEU A 24 18.78 -10.12 1.80
C LEU A 24 18.03 -10.83 2.92
N TYR A 25 16.71 -10.62 2.98
CA TYR A 25 15.82 -11.27 3.93
C TYR A 25 14.51 -11.64 3.27
N ARG A 26 13.95 -12.77 3.66
CA ARG A 26 12.66 -13.26 3.17
C ARG A 26 11.90 -13.93 4.30
N ARG A 27 10.68 -13.48 4.54
CA ARG A 27 9.77 -14.05 5.53
C ARG A 27 8.50 -14.53 4.83
N ALA A 28 8.34 -15.84 4.74
CA ALA A 28 7.12 -16.44 4.21
C ALA A 28 5.93 -16.19 5.15
N LEU A 29 4.79 -15.88 4.57
CA LEU A 29 3.51 -15.87 5.26
C LEU A 29 2.97 -17.30 5.38
N ASN A 30 2.02 -17.51 6.29
CA ASN A 30 1.26 -18.76 6.32
C ASN A 30 0.55 -18.96 4.97
N ASN A 31 0.51 -20.21 4.49
CA ASN A 31 -0.05 -20.57 3.18
C ASN A 31 -1.52 -20.18 2.98
N ASN A 32 -2.26 -19.89 4.05
CA ASN A 32 -3.65 -19.41 4.00
C ASN A 32 -3.78 -17.88 3.89
N LEU A 33 -2.66 -17.15 3.91
CA LEU A 33 -2.61 -15.70 3.78
C LEU A 33 -2.13 -15.32 2.38
N PHE A 34 -2.63 -14.19 1.89
CA PHE A 34 -2.24 -13.60 0.61
C PHE A 34 -1.74 -12.18 0.88
N GLY A 35 -0.44 -11.95 0.69
CA GLY A 35 0.17 -10.64 0.91
C GLY A 35 -0.23 -9.65 -0.19
N GLU A 36 -0.46 -8.41 0.18
CA GLU A 36 -0.79 -7.31 -0.75
C GLU A 36 0.26 -6.20 -0.59
N GLY A 37 -0.09 -4.93 -0.52
CA GLY A 37 0.87 -3.82 -0.42
C GLY A 37 1.69 -3.81 0.87
N CYS A 38 2.85 -3.15 0.81
CA CYS A 38 3.69 -2.87 1.96
C CYS A 38 4.34 -1.48 1.90
N ALA A 39 4.62 -0.90 3.06
CA ALA A 39 5.27 0.41 3.16
C ALA A 39 6.19 0.50 4.39
N LEU A 40 7.13 1.44 4.38
CA LEU A 40 7.85 1.84 5.58
C LEU A 40 7.03 2.93 6.29
N VAL A 41 6.55 2.64 7.50
CA VAL A 41 5.69 3.52 8.30
C VAL A 41 6.28 3.64 9.69
N ASN A 42 6.57 4.88 10.10
CA ASN A 42 7.05 5.18 11.47
C ASN A 42 8.23 4.29 11.92
N GLY A 43 9.15 3.98 11.00
CA GLY A 43 10.32 3.14 11.26
C GLY A 43 10.08 1.62 11.25
N GLU A 44 8.87 1.15 10.95
CA GLU A 44 8.54 -0.27 10.78
C GLU A 44 8.09 -0.55 9.34
N VAL A 45 8.37 -1.75 8.83
CA VAL A 45 7.76 -2.19 7.56
C VAL A 45 6.39 -2.78 7.87
N VAL A 46 5.34 -2.23 7.26
CA VAL A 46 3.97 -2.71 7.39
C VAL A 46 3.55 -3.46 6.13
N GLN A 47 2.82 -4.56 6.27
CA GLN A 47 2.31 -5.36 5.16
C GLN A 47 0.82 -5.64 5.33
N LEU A 48 0.06 -5.50 4.24
CA LEU A 48 -1.35 -5.86 4.14
C LEU A 48 -1.55 -7.33 3.78
N VAL A 49 -2.70 -7.88 4.20
CA VAL A 49 -3.18 -9.19 3.78
C VAL A 49 -4.62 -9.06 3.26
N TRP A 50 -4.84 -9.49 2.03
CA TRP A 50 -6.03 -9.16 1.25
C TRP A 50 -7.38 -9.18 1.99
N LYS A 51 -7.85 -10.35 2.46
CA LYS A 51 -9.27 -10.55 2.91
C LYS A 51 -9.44 -10.78 4.41
N GLN A 52 -8.36 -10.73 5.18
CA GLN A 52 -8.37 -11.17 6.58
C GLN A 52 -8.54 -10.00 7.57
N GLY A 53 -8.66 -8.75 7.10
CA GLY A 53 -8.72 -7.57 7.97
C GLY A 53 -7.52 -7.48 8.90
N LYS A 54 -6.35 -7.90 8.40
CA LYS A 54 -5.14 -8.15 9.19
C LYS A 54 -3.92 -7.71 8.40
N GLY A 55 -3.00 -7.02 9.08
CA GLY A 55 -1.66 -6.79 8.57
C GLY A 55 -0.57 -7.19 9.56
N PHE A 56 0.67 -7.10 9.10
CA PHE A 56 1.88 -7.41 9.86
C PHE A 56 2.79 -6.20 9.94
N LYS A 57 3.61 -6.16 11.00
CA LYS A 57 4.68 -5.18 11.20
C LYS A 57 6.01 -5.90 11.35
N TYR A 58 7.05 -5.36 10.75
CA TYR A 58 8.39 -5.94 10.76
C TYR A 58 9.47 -4.92 11.08
N ASP A 59 10.53 -5.41 11.72
CA ASP A 59 11.78 -4.67 11.86
C ASP A 59 12.42 -4.49 10.45
N PRO A 60 12.72 -3.26 10.03
CA PRO A 60 13.25 -2.97 8.70
C PRO A 60 14.65 -3.57 8.47
N SER A 61 15.42 -3.85 9.51
CA SER A 61 16.81 -4.33 9.38
C SER A 61 16.91 -5.82 9.05
N ASN A 62 15.89 -6.61 9.38
CA ASN A 62 15.97 -8.08 9.28
C ASN A 62 14.63 -8.77 8.97
N LEU A 63 13.53 -8.02 8.82
CA LEU A 63 12.16 -8.53 8.64
C LEU A 63 11.68 -9.47 9.76
N GLU A 64 12.19 -9.32 10.97
CA GLU A 64 11.60 -9.96 12.14
C GLU A 64 10.22 -9.37 12.43
N LEU A 65 9.25 -10.24 12.73
CA LEU A 65 7.88 -9.82 13.00
C LEU A 65 7.83 -9.13 14.37
N THR A 66 7.52 -7.84 14.37
CA THR A 66 7.39 -7.02 15.59
C THR A 66 5.96 -6.99 16.09
N GLY A 67 4.98 -7.17 15.20
CA GLY A 67 3.57 -7.11 15.59
C GLY A 67 2.58 -7.46 14.48
N ASN A 68 1.30 -7.44 14.85
CA ASN A 68 0.18 -7.53 13.92
C ASN A 68 -0.70 -6.30 14.11
N TRP A 69 -1.46 -5.94 13.09
CA TRP A 69 -2.48 -4.90 13.17
C TRP A 69 -3.75 -5.35 12.45
N ARG A 70 -4.84 -4.61 12.63
CA ARG A 70 -6.16 -4.93 12.08
C ARG A 70 -6.73 -3.72 11.35
N TYR A 71 -7.56 -4.00 10.37
CA TYR A 71 -8.33 -3.03 9.61
C TYR A 71 -9.64 -3.66 9.16
N GLU A 72 -10.61 -2.83 8.82
CA GLU A 72 -11.90 -3.28 8.31
C GLU A 72 -11.83 -3.54 6.79
N GLY A 73 -12.60 -4.52 6.30
CA GLY A 73 -12.67 -4.83 4.87
C GLY A 73 -11.39 -5.44 4.30
N GLU A 74 -11.16 -5.18 3.01
CA GLU A 74 -9.96 -5.61 2.29
C GLU A 74 -8.81 -4.61 2.45
N GLY A 75 -7.61 -5.00 2.01
CA GLY A 75 -6.46 -4.13 1.90
C GLY A 75 -5.62 -4.49 0.68
N TRP A 76 -5.35 -3.51 -0.17
CA TRP A 76 -4.68 -3.67 -1.47
C TRP A 76 -3.33 -2.92 -1.44
N GLY A 77 -3.29 -1.61 -1.71
CA GLY A 77 -2.07 -0.79 -1.63
C GLY A 77 -1.91 -0.05 -0.30
N ILE A 78 -0.67 0.27 0.07
CA ILE A 78 -0.35 1.10 1.24
C ILE A 78 0.91 1.94 0.99
N THR A 79 0.91 3.20 1.42
CA THR A 79 2.09 4.07 1.39
C THR A 79 2.04 5.09 2.52
N ALA A 80 3.15 5.80 2.79
CA ALA A 80 3.22 6.87 3.78
C ALA A 80 3.61 8.19 3.12
N SER A 81 3.06 9.30 3.62
CA SER A 81 3.50 10.64 3.20
C SER A 81 5.00 10.84 3.47
N SER A 82 5.67 11.67 2.69
CA SER A 82 7.12 11.92 2.85
C SER A 82 7.49 12.47 4.24
N ASP A 83 6.58 13.17 4.92
CA ASP A 83 6.76 13.65 6.28
C ASP A 83 6.35 12.64 7.37
N GLY A 84 5.87 11.47 6.96
CA GLY A 84 5.48 10.36 7.83
C GLY A 84 4.22 10.61 8.67
N LYS A 85 3.43 11.65 8.38
CA LYS A 85 2.26 12.03 9.19
C LYS A 85 0.97 11.32 8.80
N ILE A 86 0.86 10.83 7.57
CA ILE A 86 -0.34 10.15 7.08
C ILE A 86 0.07 8.87 6.37
N VAL A 87 -0.67 7.79 6.64
CA VAL A 87 -0.59 6.55 5.89
C VAL A 87 -1.83 6.45 5.00
N TYR A 88 -1.61 6.14 3.73
CA TYR A 88 -2.66 5.98 2.74
C TYR A 88 -2.85 4.50 2.44
N MET A 89 -4.10 4.05 2.35
CA MET A 89 -4.43 2.65 2.10
C MET A 89 -5.61 2.54 1.14
N THR A 90 -5.50 1.65 0.14
CA THR A 90 -6.59 1.30 -0.79
C THR A 90 -7.13 -0.10 -0.50
N ASP A 91 -8.33 -0.37 -0.99
CA ASP A 91 -9.01 -1.65 -0.89
C ASP A 91 -9.75 -2.04 -2.18
N GLY A 92 -9.42 -1.40 -3.31
CA GLY A 92 -10.08 -1.58 -4.60
C GLY A 92 -11.34 -0.72 -4.79
N SER A 93 -11.82 0.00 -3.78
CA SER A 93 -12.85 1.03 -3.94
C SER A 93 -12.32 2.28 -4.65
N ASP A 94 -13.18 3.29 -4.78
CA ASP A 94 -12.84 4.64 -5.22
C ASP A 94 -12.33 5.54 -4.10
N GLU A 95 -12.12 4.99 -2.90
CA GLU A 95 -11.66 5.72 -1.72
C GLU A 95 -10.24 5.32 -1.31
N ILE A 96 -9.44 6.31 -0.90
CA ILE A 96 -8.17 6.12 -0.19
C ILE A 96 -8.37 6.46 1.28
N ARG A 97 -8.13 5.49 2.15
CA ARG A 97 -8.19 5.67 3.60
C ARG A 97 -6.97 6.44 4.09
N ARG A 98 -7.18 7.34 5.05
CA ARG A 98 -6.11 8.10 5.72
C ARG A 98 -5.99 7.65 7.16
N LEU A 99 -4.84 7.05 7.49
CA LEU A 99 -4.57 6.41 8.76
C LEU A 99 -3.50 7.16 9.55
N ASP A 100 -3.57 7.09 10.88
CA ASP A 100 -2.53 7.56 11.78
C ASP A 100 -1.30 6.63 11.68
N PRO A 101 -0.07 7.16 11.56
CA PRO A 101 1.13 6.36 11.34
C PRO A 101 1.56 5.54 12.56
N VAL A 102 1.06 5.85 13.76
CA VAL A 102 1.36 5.13 14.99
C VAL A 102 0.34 4.01 15.21
N THR A 103 -0.94 4.35 15.17
CA THR A 103 -2.03 3.40 15.47
C THR A 103 -2.46 2.59 14.27
N LEU A 104 -2.25 3.09 13.05
CA LEU A 104 -2.82 2.58 11.79
C LEU A 104 -4.35 2.55 11.78
N GLU A 105 -4.98 3.37 12.64
CA GLU A 105 -6.42 3.58 12.64
C GLU A 105 -6.78 4.82 11.82
N LYS A 106 -8.03 4.91 11.36
CA LYS A 106 -8.51 6.05 10.58
C LYS A 106 -8.28 7.36 11.35
N SER A 107 -7.51 8.26 10.77
CA SER A 107 -7.17 9.57 11.36
C SER A 107 -7.97 10.73 10.76
N MET A 108 -8.45 10.56 9.53
CA MET A 108 -9.19 11.58 8.78
C MET A 108 -10.27 10.90 7.92
N ASP A 109 -11.17 11.70 7.33
CA ASP A 109 -12.11 11.19 6.32
C ASP A 109 -11.37 10.53 5.15
N ASN A 110 -12.04 9.63 4.43
CA ASN A 110 -11.43 9.01 3.26
C ASN A 110 -11.34 10.03 2.11
N LEU A 111 -10.40 9.84 1.19
CA LEU A 111 -10.32 10.62 -0.05
C LEU A 111 -11.07 9.86 -1.15
N VAL A 112 -12.14 10.44 -1.68
CA VAL A 112 -12.76 9.93 -2.91
C VAL A 112 -11.90 10.37 -4.08
N VAL A 113 -11.44 9.43 -4.90
CA VAL A 113 -10.59 9.71 -6.06
C VAL A 113 -11.43 10.10 -7.25
N LEU A 114 -11.19 11.30 -7.79
CA LEU A 114 -11.99 11.89 -8.86
C LEU A 114 -11.14 12.18 -10.09
N ASP A 115 -11.65 11.81 -11.27
CA ASP A 115 -11.06 12.18 -12.55
C ASP A 115 -11.33 13.64 -12.95
N PHE A 116 -10.84 14.00 -14.15
CA PHE A 116 -10.97 15.35 -14.69
C PHE A 116 -12.43 15.79 -14.94
N ASP A 117 -13.35 14.83 -15.04
CA ASP A 117 -14.78 15.06 -15.23
C ASP A 117 -15.57 14.98 -13.89
N ASN A 118 -14.87 14.85 -12.75
CA ASN A 118 -15.42 14.61 -11.41
C ASN A 118 -16.20 13.29 -11.30
N THR A 119 -15.82 12.28 -12.07
CA THR A 119 -16.30 10.91 -11.90
C THR A 119 -15.36 10.17 -10.96
N SER A 120 -15.92 9.37 -10.05
CA SER A 120 -15.08 8.58 -9.16
C SER A 120 -14.38 7.44 -9.89
N VAL A 121 -13.16 7.14 -9.46
CA VAL A 121 -12.32 6.11 -10.08
C VAL A 121 -12.07 5.00 -9.06
N ASP A 122 -12.64 3.83 -9.32
CA ASP A 122 -12.49 2.63 -8.52
C ASP A 122 -11.26 1.80 -8.94
N MET A 123 -11.11 0.64 -8.30
CA MET A 123 -10.08 -0.36 -8.61
C MET A 123 -8.67 0.17 -8.36
N LEU A 124 -8.54 1.14 -7.44
CA LEU A 124 -7.28 1.65 -6.95
C LEU A 124 -6.54 0.52 -6.23
N ASN A 125 -5.30 0.29 -6.64
CA ASN A 125 -4.51 -0.83 -6.16
C ASN A 125 -3.24 -0.33 -5.47
N GLU A 126 -2.05 -0.78 -5.89
CA GLU A 126 -0.78 -0.36 -5.29
C GLU A 126 -0.62 1.15 -5.23
N LEU A 127 0.06 1.60 -4.17
CA LEU A 127 0.29 3.01 -3.86
C LEU A 127 1.77 3.33 -3.69
N GLU A 128 2.19 4.50 -4.15
CA GLU A 128 3.48 5.10 -3.79
C GLU A 128 3.29 6.60 -3.54
N TYR A 129 4.05 7.20 -2.61
CA TYR A 129 3.98 8.64 -2.37
C TYR A 129 5.23 9.32 -2.95
N ILE A 130 5.05 10.11 -4.00
CA ILE A 130 6.14 10.66 -4.80
C ILE A 130 5.92 12.15 -4.97
N ASP A 131 6.91 12.96 -4.56
CA ASP A 131 6.95 14.41 -4.77
C ASP A 131 5.67 15.16 -4.35
N GLY A 132 5.03 14.72 -3.26
CA GLY A 132 3.83 15.35 -2.72
C GLY A 132 2.50 14.78 -3.24
N GLU A 133 2.55 13.76 -4.10
CA GLU A 133 1.36 13.14 -4.69
C GLU A 133 1.26 11.66 -4.33
N ILE A 134 0.03 11.15 -4.29
CA ILE A 134 -0.23 9.72 -4.21
C ILE A 134 -0.28 9.17 -5.64
N TRP A 135 0.56 8.20 -5.92
CA TRP A 135 0.57 7.47 -7.18
C TRP A 135 -0.17 6.16 -6.98
N SER A 136 -1.08 5.82 -7.89
CA SER A 136 -1.83 4.57 -7.80
C SER A 136 -1.96 3.86 -9.14
N ASN A 137 -1.70 2.55 -9.13
CA ASN A 137 -2.11 1.69 -10.23
C ASN A 137 -3.63 1.47 -10.19
N VAL A 138 -4.26 1.36 -11.36
CA VAL A 138 -5.67 0.95 -11.47
C VAL A 138 -5.72 -0.49 -11.95
N TRP A 139 -6.29 -1.38 -11.14
CA TRP A 139 -6.31 -2.80 -11.45
C TRP A 139 -7.03 -3.06 -12.79
N GLN A 140 -6.43 -3.95 -13.61
CA GLN A 140 -6.85 -4.26 -14.98
C GLN A 140 -6.72 -3.11 -16.01
N LYS A 141 -5.96 -2.05 -15.70
CA LYS A 141 -5.63 -0.99 -16.66
C LYS A 141 -4.12 -0.75 -16.71
N ASP A 142 -3.61 -0.44 -17.90
CA ASP A 142 -2.20 -0.10 -18.13
C ASP A 142 -1.94 1.39 -17.85
N ILE A 143 -2.41 1.87 -16.69
CA ILE A 143 -2.26 3.27 -16.28
C ILE A 143 -1.79 3.39 -14.83
N VAL A 144 -1.11 4.50 -14.56
CA VAL A 144 -0.83 5.00 -13.20
C VAL A 144 -1.41 6.40 -13.07
N LEU A 145 -2.14 6.63 -11.98
CA LEU A 145 -2.73 7.91 -11.64
C LEU A 145 -1.84 8.67 -10.67
N ARG A 146 -1.76 9.98 -10.83
CA ARG A 146 -1.20 10.93 -9.85
C ARG A 146 -2.37 11.62 -9.18
N ILE A 147 -2.44 11.58 -7.86
CA ILE A 147 -3.59 11.98 -7.06
C ILE A 147 -3.14 13.00 -6.02
N ASP A 148 -3.84 14.12 -5.97
CA ASP A 148 -3.65 15.15 -4.95
C ASP A 148 -4.12 14.61 -3.58
N PRO A 149 -3.24 14.57 -2.56
CA PRO A 149 -3.56 13.95 -1.26
C PRO A 149 -4.50 14.78 -0.39
N ASP A 150 -4.74 16.05 -0.73
CA ASP A 150 -5.62 16.93 0.03
C ASP A 150 -7.05 16.88 -0.51
N THR A 151 -7.20 16.67 -1.82
CA THR A 151 -8.48 16.77 -2.53
C THR A 151 -8.99 15.48 -3.15
N GLY A 152 -8.12 14.48 -3.36
CA GLY A 152 -8.44 13.24 -4.09
C GLY A 152 -8.55 13.43 -5.61
N ARG A 153 -8.28 14.61 -6.15
CA ARG A 153 -8.34 14.85 -7.59
C ARG A 153 -7.13 14.28 -8.31
N ILE A 154 -7.36 13.67 -9.46
CA ILE A 154 -6.29 13.24 -10.36
C ILE A 154 -5.60 14.48 -10.95
N THR A 155 -4.29 14.57 -10.76
CA THR A 155 -3.44 15.65 -11.30
C THR A 155 -2.71 15.22 -12.58
N GLY A 156 -2.63 13.90 -12.82
CA GLY A 156 -1.98 13.35 -14.01
C GLY A 156 -2.27 11.87 -14.22
N LYS A 157 -2.06 11.42 -15.46
CA LYS A 157 -2.19 10.02 -15.86
C LYS A 157 -0.96 9.62 -16.67
N ILE A 158 -0.34 8.50 -16.33
CA ILE A 158 0.68 7.83 -17.12
C ILE A 158 0.00 6.64 -17.79
N ASP A 159 0.20 6.50 -19.10
CA ASP A 159 -0.44 5.47 -19.93
C ASP A 159 0.65 4.62 -20.59
N PHE A 160 0.53 3.30 -20.45
CA PHE A 160 1.52 2.31 -20.90
C PHE A 160 0.98 1.40 -22.03
N SER A 161 -0.18 1.74 -22.62
CA SER A 161 -0.80 0.98 -23.72
C SER A 161 -0.09 1.06 -25.06
#